data_AF-A0A3S0ZG93-F1
#
_entry.id   AF-A0A3S0ZG93-F1
#
_cell.length_a   1.000
_cell.length_b   1.000
_cell.length_c   1.000
_cell.angle_alpha   90.00
_cell.angle_beta   90.00
_cell.angle_gamma   90.00
#
_symmetry.space_group_name_H-M   'P 1'
#
loop_
_entity.id
_entity.type
_entity.pdbx_description
1 polymer ?
#
loop_
_entity_poly.entity_id
_entity_poly.type
_entity_poly.pdbx_seq_one_letter_code
_entity_poly.pdbx_strand_id
1 'polypeptide(L)'
;MGLNMSMMADSTSCWAEALREISGRLAEMPADSGYPAYFYERAGRVKCLGNPGREGSISIVGAVSPPGGDFSDPVTTATLNIVQVFWGLDIFSCKYFPLVNWLISYSKYERALDEFYERSYPEFVPLRNKDPYADGEAKIKQTYEELLEEMQQAFMNLEL
;
A
#
# COMPACT_ATOMS: atom_id res chain seq x y z
N MET A 1 5.78 26.87 3.78
CA MET A 1 4.30 27.01 3.70
C MET A 1 3.60 26.30 4.85
N GLY A 2 4.18 25.25 5.46
CA GLY A 2 3.55 24.60 6.63
C GLY A 2 2.29 23.82 6.26
N LEU A 3 2.31 23.20 5.08
CA LEU A 3 1.19 22.44 4.54
C LEU A 3 1.45 20.95 4.72
N ASN A 4 0.38 20.18 4.71
CA ASN A 4 0.42 18.73 4.62
C ASN A 4 0.29 18.35 3.15
N MET A 5 1.35 17.82 2.56
CA MET A 5 1.41 17.45 1.14
C MET A 5 1.49 15.94 0.99
N SER A 6 0.91 15.43 -0.11
CA SER A 6 1.04 14.05 -0.52
C SER A 6 1.68 13.99 -1.90
N MET A 7 2.64 13.10 -2.10
CA MET A 7 3.29 12.82 -3.37
C MET A 7 2.95 11.40 -3.80
N MET A 8 2.30 11.27 -4.95
CA MET A 8 2.03 9.99 -5.60
C MET A 8 3.09 9.79 -6.69
N ALA A 9 3.84 8.69 -6.61
CA ALA A 9 4.89 8.32 -7.55
C ALA A 9 4.51 7.03 -8.28
N ASP A 10 4.18 7.14 -9.57
CA ASP A 10 3.79 6.02 -10.43
C ASP A 10 4.63 6.03 -11.73
N SER A 11 5.51 5.06 -12.00
CA SER A 11 5.95 3.94 -11.15
C SER A 11 7.39 4.15 -10.66
N THR A 12 7.67 3.76 -9.42
CA THR A 12 9.04 3.83 -8.88
C THR A 12 9.93 2.72 -9.45
N SER A 13 9.35 1.65 -9.99
CA SER A 13 10.09 0.61 -10.72
C SER A 13 10.62 1.11 -12.06
N CYS A 14 9.85 1.89 -12.83
CA CYS A 14 10.36 2.49 -14.07
C CYS A 14 11.52 3.47 -13.81
N TRP A 15 11.44 4.23 -12.72
CA TRP A 15 12.55 5.10 -12.31
C TRP A 15 13.81 4.32 -11.92
N ALA A 16 13.64 3.24 -11.15
CA ALA A 16 14.71 2.33 -10.78
C ALA A 16 15.40 1.70 -12.01
N GLU A 17 14.63 1.28 -13.01
CA GLU A 17 15.14 0.75 -14.26
C GLU A 17 15.93 1.80 -15.07
N ALA A 18 15.45 3.03 -15.13
CA ALA A 18 16.16 4.13 -15.77
C ALA A 18 17.51 4.43 -15.09
N LEU A 19 17.55 4.40 -13.76
CA LEU A 19 18.81 4.56 -13.01
C LEU A 19 19.79 3.43 -13.30
N ARG A 20 19.30 2.19 -13.38
CA ARG A 20 20.10 1.01 -13.74
C ARG A 20 20.70 1.16 -15.14
N GLU A 21 19.93 1.64 -16.11
CA GLU A 21 20.42 1.87 -17.47
C GLU A 21 21.53 2.94 -17.51
N ILE A 22 21.33 4.06 -16.80
CA ILE A 22 22.32 5.16 -16.74
C ILE A 22 23.60 4.69 -16.07
N SER A 23 23.50 4.01 -14.92
CA SER A 23 24.65 3.47 -14.18
C SER A 23 25.45 2.46 -15.03
N GLY A 24 24.74 1.62 -15.80
CA GLY A 24 25.37 0.71 -16.77
C GLY A 24 26.13 1.44 -17.89
N ARG A 25 25.60 2.56 -18.41
CA ARG A 25 26.29 3.40 -19.40
C ARG A 25 27.52 4.12 -18.82
N LEU A 26 27.51 4.40 -17.52
CA LEU A 26 28.63 5.01 -16.80
C LEU A 26 29.69 3.99 -16.36
N ALA A 27 29.48 2.69 -16.64
CA ALA A 27 30.34 1.59 -16.23
C ALA A 27 30.62 1.55 -14.71
N GLU A 28 29.65 1.98 -13.91
CA GLU A 28 29.68 1.83 -12.46
C GLU A 28 29.53 0.34 -12.11
N MET A 29 30.26 -0.13 -11.09
CA MET A 29 30.06 -1.50 -10.60
C MET A 29 28.64 -1.61 -10.02
N PRO A 30 27.88 -2.65 -10.38
CA PRO A 30 26.56 -2.86 -9.79
C PRO A 30 26.73 -3.08 -8.28
N ALA A 31 26.29 -2.11 -7.48
CA ALA A 31 26.16 -2.31 -6.04
C ALA A 31 24.97 -3.25 -5.77
N ASP A 32 24.99 -3.93 -4.62
CA ASP A 32 23.85 -4.70 -4.12
C ASP A 32 22.64 -3.77 -4.03
N SER A 33 21.81 -3.81 -5.08
CA SER A 33 20.52 -3.13 -5.15
C SER A 33 20.62 -1.59 -5.09
N GLY A 34 21.23 -0.95 -6.09
CA GLY A 34 21.34 0.52 -6.32
C GLY A 34 20.02 1.30 -6.45
N TYR A 35 19.01 0.88 -5.70
CA TYR A 35 17.64 1.36 -5.69
C TYR A 35 17.47 2.46 -4.63
N PRO A 36 16.47 3.33 -4.81
CA PRO A 36 16.47 4.66 -4.21
C PRO A 36 16.00 4.68 -2.75
N ALA A 37 16.87 4.28 -1.83
CA ALA A 37 16.61 4.44 -0.39
C ALA A 37 16.38 5.91 0.01
N TYR A 38 17.18 6.80 -0.58
CA TYR A 38 17.14 8.24 -0.32
C TYR A 38 15.84 8.95 -0.70
N PHE A 39 14.96 8.32 -1.47
CA PHE A 39 13.70 8.94 -1.91
C PHE A 39 12.65 8.91 -0.81
N TYR A 40 12.39 7.73 -0.23
CA TYR A 40 11.33 7.53 0.75
C TYR A 40 11.64 8.19 2.10
N GLU A 41 12.91 8.26 2.50
CA GLU A 41 13.34 8.89 3.77
C GLU A 41 13.11 10.41 3.83
N ARG A 42 12.79 11.04 2.69
CA ARG A 42 12.45 12.47 2.64
C ARG A 42 11.01 12.76 3.06
N ALA A 43 10.19 11.73 3.20
CA ALA A 43 8.84 11.85 3.73
C ALA A 43 8.85 11.99 5.26
N GLY A 44 7.87 12.70 5.80
CA GLY A 44 7.70 12.84 7.23
C GLY A 44 7.02 14.14 7.63
N ARG A 45 6.62 14.21 8.89
CA ARG A 45 6.15 15.44 9.53
C ARG A 45 7.36 16.19 10.12
N VAL A 46 7.53 17.45 9.74
CA VAL A 46 8.70 18.25 10.13
C VAL A 46 8.32 19.67 10.53
N LYS A 47 9.13 20.26 11.41
CA LYS A 47 9.07 21.69 11.70
C LYS A 47 9.84 22.45 10.62
N CYS A 48 9.14 23.36 9.93
CA CYS A 48 9.73 24.18 8.89
C CYS A 48 10.71 25.20 9.49
N LEU A 49 11.79 25.48 8.75
CA LEU A 49 12.72 26.56 9.06
C LEU A 49 12.07 27.94 8.86
N GLY A 50 12.61 28.92 9.60
CA GLY A 50 12.24 30.34 9.53
C GLY A 50 11.11 30.74 10.47
N ASN A 51 10.78 32.04 10.44
CA ASN A 51 9.69 32.66 11.20
C ASN A 51 8.53 33.00 10.24
N PRO A 52 7.24 32.79 10.59
CA PRO A 52 6.71 32.14 11.79
C PRO A 52 7.09 30.65 11.87
N GLY A 53 7.14 30.12 13.11
CA GLY A 53 7.31 28.69 13.36
C GLY A 53 6.13 27.91 12.76
N ARG A 54 6.39 27.13 11.73
CA ARG A 54 5.39 26.36 10.97
C ARG A 54 5.71 24.89 11.03
N GLU A 55 4.69 24.05 10.99
CA GLU A 55 4.82 22.61 10.81
C GLU A 55 4.21 22.21 9.48
N GLY A 56 4.78 21.20 8.84
CA GLY A 56 4.22 20.60 7.63
C GLY A 56 4.53 19.11 7.58
N SER A 57 3.92 18.43 6.61
CA SER A 57 4.20 17.02 6.36
C SER A 57 4.29 16.72 4.88
N ILE A 58 5.05 15.68 4.56
CA ILE A 58 5.09 15.08 3.24
C ILE A 58 4.82 13.58 3.41
N SER A 59 3.76 13.09 2.79
CA SER A 59 3.48 11.66 2.65
C SER A 59 3.84 11.21 1.24
N ILE A 60 4.57 10.11 1.10
CA ILE A 60 4.90 9.52 -0.20
C ILE A 60 4.13 8.22 -0.37
N VAL A 61 3.46 8.08 -1.51
CA VAL A 61 2.80 6.84 -1.96
C VAL A 61 3.45 6.43 -3.27
N GLY A 62 4.21 5.34 -3.26
CA GLY A 62 4.90 4.82 -4.44
C GLY A 62 4.23 3.56 -4.97
N ALA A 63 3.99 3.51 -6.28
CA ALA A 63 3.55 2.30 -6.98
C ALA A 63 4.79 1.54 -7.50
N VAL A 64 4.93 0.28 -7.08
CA VAL A 64 5.98 -0.63 -7.54
C VAL A 64 5.34 -1.70 -8.42
N SER A 65 5.87 -1.87 -9.63
CA SER A 65 5.41 -2.90 -10.57
C SER A 65 6.50 -3.95 -10.75
N PRO A 66 6.55 -5.00 -9.92
CA PRO A 66 7.49 -6.10 -10.11
C PRO A 66 7.18 -6.89 -11.39
N PRO A 67 8.22 -7.40 -12.08
CA PRO A 67 8.01 -8.26 -13.24
C PRO A 67 7.25 -9.53 -12.83
N GLY A 68 6.07 -9.75 -13.40
CA GLY A 68 5.26 -10.94 -13.13
C GLY A 68 4.67 -11.06 -11.72
N GLY A 69 4.67 -9.98 -10.93
CA GLY A 69 4.17 -10.02 -9.54
C GLY A 69 5.16 -10.61 -8.53
N ASP A 70 6.43 -10.79 -8.92
CA ASP A 70 7.44 -11.38 -8.05
C ASP A 70 7.98 -10.37 -7.02
N PHE A 71 7.65 -10.58 -5.74
CA PHE A 71 8.13 -9.73 -4.65
C PHE A 71 9.62 -9.90 -4.33
N SER A 72 10.28 -10.92 -4.89
CA SER A 72 11.73 -11.14 -4.73
C SER A 72 12.56 -10.26 -5.66
N ASP A 73 11.93 -9.52 -6.58
CA ASP A 73 12.60 -8.51 -7.39
C ASP A 73 13.33 -7.49 -6.50
N PRO A 74 14.56 -7.07 -6.86
CA PRO A 74 15.37 -6.25 -5.98
C PRO A 74 14.81 -4.83 -5.77
N VAL A 75 14.02 -4.26 -6.71
CA VAL A 75 13.30 -2.99 -6.48
C VAL A 75 12.28 -3.18 -5.36
N THR A 76 11.55 -4.28 -5.42
CA THR A 76 10.49 -4.60 -4.46
C THR A 76 11.06 -4.89 -3.09
N THR A 77 12.10 -5.73 -3.02
CA THR A 77 12.80 -6.05 -1.77
C THR A 77 13.40 -4.79 -1.14
N ALA A 78 14.05 -3.93 -1.92
CA ALA A 78 14.57 -2.65 -1.42
C ALA A 78 13.43 -1.76 -0.89
N THR A 79 12.32 -1.64 -1.62
CA THR A 79 11.18 -0.82 -1.20
C THR A 79 10.58 -1.33 0.12
N LEU A 80 10.32 -2.64 0.23
CA LEU A 80 9.77 -3.27 1.43
C LEU A 80 10.63 -3.06 2.69
N ASN A 81 11.96 -2.96 2.53
CA ASN A 81 12.86 -2.70 3.65
C ASN A 81 12.75 -1.27 4.19
N ILE A 82 12.32 -0.31 3.37
CA ILE A 82 12.29 1.11 3.73
C ILE A 82 10.88 1.55 4.17
N VAL A 83 9.86 1.12 3.41
CA VAL A 83 8.49 1.58 3.65
C VAL A 83 7.93 1.04 4.96
N GLN A 84 7.09 1.86 5.59
CA GLN A 84 6.44 1.50 6.84
C GLN A 84 5.06 0.88 6.62
N VAL A 85 4.47 1.08 5.44
CA VAL A 85 3.17 0.53 5.04
C VAL A 85 3.35 -0.14 3.69
N PHE A 86 2.78 -1.32 3.56
CA PHE A 86 2.76 -2.07 2.31
C PHE A 86 1.34 -2.53 2.02
N TRP A 87 0.85 -2.20 0.83
CA TRP A 87 -0.40 -2.72 0.28
C TRP A 87 -0.06 -3.63 -0.89
N GLY A 88 -0.07 -4.94 -0.63
CA GLY A 88 0.13 -5.93 -1.66
C GLY A 88 -1.13 -6.07 -2.49
N LEU A 89 -1.00 -5.81 -3.80
CA LEU A 89 -2.11 -5.98 -4.74
C LEU A 89 -2.08 -7.39 -5.32
N ASP A 90 -3.23 -8.07 -5.28
CA ASP A 90 -3.40 -9.35 -5.93
C ASP A 90 -3.84 -9.16 -7.38
N ILE A 91 -3.33 -10.01 -8.27
CA ILE A 91 -3.59 -9.93 -9.72
C ILE A 91 -4.73 -10.89 -10.09
N PHE A 92 -5.23 -11.71 -9.15
CA PHE A 92 -6.32 -12.63 -9.44
C PHE A 92 -7.58 -11.89 -9.91
N SER A 93 -7.99 -12.26 -11.13
CA SER A 93 -9.10 -11.71 -11.93
C SER A 93 -10.48 -11.96 -11.35
N CYS A 94 -10.68 -11.74 -10.06
CA CYS A 94 -12.00 -11.70 -9.47
C CYS A 94 -12.51 -10.26 -9.58
N LYS A 95 -13.78 -10.06 -9.93
CA LYS A 95 -14.43 -8.74 -10.13
C LYS A 95 -14.61 -7.94 -8.81
N TYR A 96 -13.70 -8.11 -7.85
CA TYR A 96 -13.72 -7.47 -6.54
C TYR A 96 -12.72 -6.33 -6.52
N PHE A 97 -13.16 -5.18 -6.04
CA PHE A 97 -12.29 -4.02 -5.86
C PHE A 97 -12.46 -3.49 -4.43
N PRO A 98 -11.36 -3.02 -3.81
CA PRO A 98 -9.98 -3.00 -4.30
C PRO A 98 -9.28 -4.37 -4.17
N LEU A 99 -8.33 -4.68 -5.07
CA LEU A 99 -7.57 -5.94 -5.08
C LEU A 99 -6.45 -5.97 -4.03
N VAL A 100 -6.71 -5.52 -2.80
CA VAL A 100 -5.70 -5.53 -1.73
C VAL A 100 -5.71 -6.89 -1.04
N ASN A 101 -4.58 -7.57 -1.05
CA ASN A 101 -4.38 -8.81 -0.33
C ASN A 101 -4.07 -8.49 1.15
N TRP A 102 -5.02 -8.75 2.04
CA TRP A 102 -4.91 -8.46 3.46
C TRP A 102 -3.91 -9.35 4.21
N LEU A 103 -3.48 -10.47 3.63
CA LEU A 103 -2.54 -11.40 4.28
C LEU A 103 -1.09 -10.97 4.17
N ILE A 104 -0.73 -10.40 3.01
CA ILE A 104 0.62 -9.91 2.77
C ILE A 104 0.76 -8.42 3.10
N SER A 105 -0.35 -7.68 3.10
CA SER A 105 -0.34 -6.25 3.42
C SER A 105 -0.14 -6.02 4.91
N TYR A 106 0.58 -4.96 5.26
CA TYR A 106 0.84 -4.61 6.65
C TYR A 106 1.03 -3.10 6.83
N SER A 107 0.87 -2.64 8.07
CA SER A 107 1.17 -1.27 8.49
C SER A 107 1.95 -1.28 9.80
N LYS A 108 3.10 -0.63 9.84
CA LYS A 108 3.89 -0.44 11.08
C LYS A 108 3.41 0.77 11.90
N TYR A 109 2.47 1.56 11.38
CA TYR A 109 1.95 2.76 12.05
C TYR A 109 0.79 2.50 13.01
N GLU A 110 0.32 1.25 13.15
CA GLU A 110 -0.83 0.92 13.99
C GLU A 110 -0.69 1.47 15.41
N ARG A 111 0.42 1.14 16.10
CA ARG A 111 0.70 1.62 17.45
C ARG A 111 0.77 3.14 17.57
N ALA A 112 1.29 3.81 16.53
CA ALA A 112 1.42 5.27 16.52
C ALA A 112 0.07 5.96 16.31
N LEU A 113 -0.90 5.26 15.69
CA LEU A 113 -2.24 5.77 15.40
C LEU A 113 -3.26 5.37 16.46
N ASP A 114 -2.98 4.38 17.30
CA ASP A 114 -3.90 3.90 18.33
C ASP A 114 -4.35 5.06 19.26
N GLU A 115 -3.44 5.93 19.72
CA GLU A 115 -3.79 7.09 20.55
C GLU A 115 -4.80 8.04 19.85
N PHE A 116 -4.61 8.26 18.55
CA PHE A 116 -5.51 9.10 17.76
C PHE A 116 -6.90 8.46 17.62
N TYR A 117 -6.93 7.15 17.35
CA TYR A 117 -8.17 6.39 17.19
C TYR A 117 -8.90 6.22 18.51
N GLU A 118 -8.24 5.92 19.62
CA GLU A 118 -8.87 5.83 20.94
C GLU A 118 -9.54 7.14 21.34
N ARG A 119 -8.93 8.28 20.99
CA ARG A 119 -9.49 9.60 21.28
C ARG A 119 -10.70 9.95 20.39
N SER A 120 -10.66 9.57 19.12
CA SER A 120 -11.63 10.05 18.11
C SER A 120 -12.70 9.02 17.76
N TYR A 121 -12.33 7.74 17.77
CA TYR A 121 -13.10 6.57 17.34
C TYR A 121 -12.79 5.34 18.24
N PRO A 122 -13.23 5.33 19.51
CA PRO A 122 -12.87 4.29 20.48
C PRO A 122 -13.24 2.86 20.03
N GLU A 123 -14.29 2.71 19.22
CA GLU A 123 -14.75 1.42 18.73
C GLU A 123 -13.88 0.84 17.60
N PHE A 124 -13.03 1.64 16.96
CA PHE A 124 -12.26 1.20 15.79
C PHE A 124 -11.15 0.20 16.12
N VAL A 125 -10.35 0.48 17.16
CA VAL A 125 -9.23 -0.37 17.58
C VAL A 125 -9.68 -1.81 17.90
N PRO A 126 -10.74 -2.06 18.70
CA PRO A 126 -11.20 -3.42 18.96
C PRO A 126 -11.79 -4.10 17.72
N LEU A 127 -12.42 -3.36 16.80
CA LEU A 127 -12.93 -3.92 15.55
C LEU A 127 -11.81 -4.32 14.59
N ARG A 128 -10.74 -3.51 14.48
CA ARG A 128 -9.57 -3.81 13.65
C ARG A 128 -8.87 -5.10 14.08
N ASN A 129 -8.81 -5.35 15.39
CA ASN A 129 -8.10 -6.50 15.96
C ASN A 129 -8.92 -7.80 15.93
N LYS A 130 -10.16 -7.79 15.41
CA LYS A 130 -10.93 -9.01 15.22
C LYS A 130 -10.26 -9.91 14.18
N ASP A 131 -10.28 -11.21 14.43
CA ASP A 131 -9.66 -12.18 13.54
C ASP A 131 -10.48 -12.32 12.24
N PRO A 132 -9.94 -11.90 11.09
CA PRO A 132 -10.65 -12.01 9.82
C PRO A 132 -10.88 -13.46 9.39
N TYR A 133 -10.11 -14.44 9.89
CA TYR A 133 -10.33 -15.86 9.59
C TYR A 133 -11.47 -16.44 10.43
N ALA A 134 -11.48 -16.17 11.73
CA ALA A 134 -12.53 -16.67 12.63
C ALA A 134 -13.89 -15.97 12.41
N ASP A 135 -13.89 -14.66 12.15
CA ASP A 135 -15.12 -13.86 12.04
C ASP A 135 -15.50 -13.51 10.59
N GLY A 136 -14.55 -13.52 9.65
CA GLY A 136 -14.70 -12.95 8.31
C GLY A 136 -14.80 -13.96 7.17
N GLU A 137 -13.97 -15.00 7.12
CA GLU A 137 -13.91 -15.92 5.96
C GLU A 137 -15.23 -16.66 5.73
N ALA A 138 -15.82 -17.24 6.78
CA ALA A 138 -17.10 -17.94 6.69
C ALA A 138 -18.22 -16.98 6.24
N LYS A 139 -18.23 -15.77 6.79
CA LYS A 139 -19.24 -14.75 6.49
C LYS A 139 -19.11 -14.21 5.08
N ILE A 140 -17.88 -13.98 4.60
CA ILE A 140 -17.60 -13.52 3.23
C ILE A 140 -18.00 -14.60 2.21
N LYS A 141 -17.68 -15.88 2.48
CA LYS A 141 -18.11 -17.00 1.61
C LYS A 141 -19.63 -17.13 1.57
N GLN A 142 -20.29 -16.99 2.71
CA GLN A 142 -21.75 -17.05 2.79
C GLN A 142 -22.41 -15.90 2.03
N THR A 143 -21.92 -14.66 2.19
CA THR A 143 -22.41 -13.52 1.41
C THR A 143 -22.13 -13.68 -0.10
N TYR A 144 -21.04 -14.34 -0.49
CA TYR A 144 -20.76 -14.66 -1.90
C TYR A 144 -21.78 -15.65 -2.45
N GLU A 145 -22.10 -16.72 -1.72
CA GLU A 145 -23.10 -17.72 -2.11
C GLU A 145 -24.49 -17.07 -2.25
N GLU A 146 -24.88 -16.24 -1.27
CA GLU A 146 -26.15 -15.49 -1.30
C GLU A 146 -26.23 -14.55 -2.52
N LEU A 147 -25.17 -13.80 -2.81
CA LEU A 147 -25.14 -12.89 -3.97
C LEU A 147 -25.19 -13.64 -5.30
N LEU A 148 -24.55 -14.81 -5.38
CA LEU A 148 -24.58 -15.66 -6.58
C LEU A 148 -26.00 -16.18 -6.84
N GLU A 149 -26.70 -16.62 -5.79
CA GLU A 149 -28.10 -17.06 -5.87
C GLU A 149 -29.02 -15.92 -6.31
N GLU A 150 -28.88 -14.73 -5.72
CA GLU A 150 -29.64 -13.54 -6.11
C GLU A 150 -29.40 -13.16 -7.57
N MET A 151 -28.15 -13.18 -8.03
CA MET A 151 -27.81 -12.89 -9.42
C MET A 151 -28.40 -13.92 -10.39
N GLN A 152 -28.39 -15.20 -10.03
CA GLN A 152 -29.00 -16.26 -10.84
C GLN A 152 -30.52 -16.11 -10.89
N GLN A 153 -31.17 -15.81 -9.77
CA GLN A 153 -32.61 -15.53 -9.73
C GLN A 153 -32.98 -14.31 -10.56
N ALA A 154 -32.22 -13.22 -10.46
CA ALA A 154 -32.44 -12.02 -11.25
C ALA A 154 -32.31 -12.30 -12.75
N PHE A 155 -31.34 -13.13 -13.16
CA PHE A 155 -31.15 -13.52 -14.55
C PHE A 155 -32.32 -14.38 -15.08
N MET A 156 -32.77 -15.36 -14.28
CA MET A 156 -33.93 -16.19 -14.63
C MET A 156 -35.23 -15.37 -14.77
N ASN A 157 -35.37 -14.28 -14.00
CA ASN A 157 -36.52 -13.38 -14.08
C ASN A 157 -36.47 -12.40 -15.26
N LEU A 158 -35.30 -12.25 -15.91
CA LEU A 158 -35.11 -11.38 -17.08
C LEU A 158 -35.32 -12.10 -18.43
N GLU A 159 -35.32 -13.44 -18.43
CA GLU A 159 -35.57 -14.28 -19.62
C GLU A 159 -37.05 -14.68 -19.79
N LEU A 160 -37.97 -14.09 -19.02
CA LEU A 160 -39.44 -14.18 -19.14
C LEU A 160 -40.05 -12.85 -19.58
#